data_AF-A0A528D444-F1
#
_entry.id   AF-A0A528D444-F1
#
_cell.length_a   1.000
_cell.length_b   1.000
_cell.length_c   1.000
_cell.angle_alpha   90.00
_cell.angle_beta   90.00
_cell.angle_gamma   90.00
#
_symmetry.space_group_name_H-M   'P 1'
#
loop_
_entity.id
_entity.type
_entity.pdbx_description
1 polymer ?
#
loop_
_entity_poly.entity_id
_entity_poly.type
_entity_poly.pdbx_seq_one_letter_code
_entity_poly.pdbx_strand_id
1 'polypeptide(L)'
;DFETEVAFLQKTSDETGWPHAIVGYADMTVDDVRHQIDRLIKYPLLRGVRMQLHWHETPAFRFAASADQVIDPKVRANVARLKDYDLSFDLQLFPAQMEDGLTLVGENPETNFILTHAG
;
A
#
# COMPACT_ATOMS: atom_id res chain seq x y z
N ASP A 1 13.43 -4.40 6.23
CA ASP A 1 13.61 -3.18 5.44
C ASP A 1 12.71 -3.27 4.23
N PHE A 2 11.90 -2.24 3.94
CA PHE A 2 10.83 -2.29 2.92
C PHE A 2 11.39 -2.48 1.50
N GLU A 3 12.58 -1.92 1.23
CA GLU A 3 13.21 -2.00 -0.08
C GLU A 3 13.80 -3.39 -0.36
N THR A 4 14.27 -4.08 0.67
CA THR A 4 14.88 -5.42 0.53
C THR A 4 13.90 -6.45 -0.04
N GLU A 5 12.61 -6.35 0.30
CA GLU A 5 11.56 -7.26 -0.22
C GLU A 5 11.37 -7.06 -1.72
N VAL A 6 11.25 -5.81 -2.18
CA VAL A 6 11.11 -5.49 -3.61
C VAL A 6 12.39 -5.85 -4.37
N ALA A 7 13.56 -5.60 -3.79
CA ALA A 7 14.84 -5.99 -4.37
C ALA A 7 14.96 -7.51 -4.57
N PHE A 8 14.49 -8.30 -3.59
CA PHE A 8 14.46 -9.74 -3.67
C PHE A 8 13.54 -10.24 -4.80
N LEU A 9 12.34 -9.67 -4.92
CA LEU A 9 11.39 -10.03 -5.98
C LEU A 9 11.91 -9.62 -7.38
N GLN A 10 12.50 -8.43 -7.51
CA GLN A 10 13.11 -8.01 -8.78
C GLN A 10 14.23 -8.97 -9.18
N LYS A 11 15.15 -9.28 -8.26
CA LYS A 11 16.23 -10.23 -8.51
C LYS A 11 15.69 -11.60 -8.92
N THR A 12 14.64 -12.08 -8.25
CA THR A 12 14.00 -13.36 -8.59
C THR A 12 13.44 -13.35 -10.01
N SER A 13 12.84 -12.23 -10.44
CA SER A 13 12.40 -12.07 -11.83
C SER A 13 13.58 -12.05 -12.81
N ASP A 14 14.66 -11.36 -12.48
CA ASP A 14 15.84 -11.29 -13.34
C ASP A 14 16.48 -12.67 -13.54
N GLU A 15 16.44 -13.53 -12.51
CA GLU A 15 17.01 -14.88 -12.53
C GLU A 15 16.09 -15.94 -13.17
N THR A 16 14.77 -15.80 -13.02
CA THR A 16 13.81 -16.87 -13.35
C THR A 16 12.76 -16.50 -14.40
N GLY A 17 12.62 -15.21 -14.73
CA GLY A 17 11.52 -14.67 -15.52
C GLY A 17 10.21 -14.47 -14.74
N TRP A 18 10.17 -14.75 -13.43
CA TRP A 18 9.01 -14.54 -12.55
C TRP A 18 9.40 -13.85 -11.24
N PRO A 19 8.54 -12.97 -10.67
CA PRO A 19 7.21 -12.56 -11.10
C PRO A 19 7.22 -11.44 -12.17
N HIS A 20 6.09 -11.21 -12.84
CA HIS A 20 5.94 -10.15 -13.86
C HIS A 20 5.58 -8.76 -13.30
N ALA A 21 5.23 -8.67 -12.02
CA ALA A 21 4.87 -7.44 -11.35
C ALA A 21 5.10 -7.58 -9.84
N ILE A 22 5.33 -6.44 -9.18
CA ILE A 22 5.59 -6.36 -7.75
C ILE A 22 4.65 -5.32 -7.12
N VAL A 23 4.01 -5.70 -6.02
CA VAL A 23 3.37 -4.77 -5.08
C VAL A 23 4.28 -4.67 -3.87
N GLY A 24 4.91 -3.52 -3.68
CA GLY A 24 5.86 -3.28 -2.58
C GLY A 24 5.17 -2.88 -1.28
N TYR A 25 5.94 -2.74 -0.21
CA TYR A 25 5.47 -2.10 1.03
C TYR A 25 5.97 -0.65 1.07
N ALA A 26 5.08 0.28 1.41
CA ALA A 26 5.45 1.64 1.78
C ALA A 26 4.62 2.06 3.01
N ASP A 27 5.27 2.60 4.02
CA ASP A 27 4.61 3.03 5.25
C ASP A 27 3.88 4.36 5.02
N MET A 28 2.55 4.31 4.95
CA MET A 28 1.71 5.50 4.73
C MET A 28 1.56 6.38 5.99
N THR A 29 2.14 5.99 7.12
CA THR A 29 2.01 6.73 8.39
C THR A 29 3.15 7.72 8.64
N VAL A 30 4.23 7.64 7.85
CA VAL A 30 5.36 8.58 7.92
C VAL A 30 4.94 9.97 7.45
N ASP A 31 5.74 10.99 7.78
CA ASP A 31 5.42 12.37 7.40
C ASP A 31 5.40 12.57 5.87
N ASP A 32 6.29 11.87 5.16
CA ASP A 32 6.36 11.90 3.70
C ASP A 32 6.78 10.55 3.10
N VAL A 33 5.82 9.84 2.51
CA VAL A 33 6.05 8.53 1.90
C VAL A 33 6.91 8.59 0.63
N ARG A 34 7.07 9.77 0.01
CA ARG A 34 7.81 9.92 -1.26
C ARG A 34 9.24 9.43 -1.16
N HIS A 35 9.88 9.61 0.00
CA HIS A 35 11.23 9.07 0.22
C HIS A 35 11.32 7.55 0.10
N GLN A 36 10.27 6.82 0.48
CA GLN A 36 10.20 5.36 0.29
C GLN A 36 9.87 5.04 -1.16
N ILE A 37 8.88 5.72 -1.75
CA ILE A 37 8.47 5.49 -3.14
C ILE A 37 9.61 5.76 -4.11
N ASP A 38 10.35 6.87 -3.97
CA ASP A 38 11.49 7.24 -4.82
C ASP A 38 12.61 6.18 -4.82
N ARG A 39 12.72 5.40 -3.74
CA ARG A 39 13.61 4.23 -3.67
C ARG A 39 13.01 3.04 -4.40
N LEU A 40 11.73 2.77 -4.17
CA LEU A 40 11.02 1.64 -4.76
C LEU A 40 10.82 1.75 -6.28
N ILE A 41 10.59 2.94 -6.84
CA ILE A 41 10.34 3.11 -8.29
C ILE A 41 11.58 2.81 -9.15
N LYS A 42 12.75 2.61 -8.53
CA LYS A 42 13.96 2.14 -9.21
C LYS A 42 13.84 0.69 -9.68
N TYR A 43 12.87 -0.07 -9.14
CA TYR A 43 12.60 -1.45 -9.52
C TYR A 43 11.56 -1.50 -10.63
N PRO A 44 11.93 -1.87 -11.88
CA PRO A 44 11.06 -1.73 -13.06
C PRO A 44 9.74 -2.51 -13.01
N LEU A 45 9.66 -3.54 -12.16
CA LEU A 45 8.46 -4.37 -12.00
C LEU A 45 7.48 -3.84 -10.95
N LEU A 46 7.81 -2.77 -10.23
CA LEU A 46 6.88 -2.17 -9.27
C LEU A 46 5.62 -1.64 -9.98
N ARG A 47 4.44 -2.02 -9.50
CA ARG A 47 3.14 -1.57 -10.03
C ARG A 47 2.21 -1.01 -8.98
N GLY A 48 2.52 -1.22 -7.70
CA GLY A 48 1.71 -0.72 -6.61
C GLY A 48 2.41 -0.86 -5.28
N VAL A 49 1.74 -0.38 -4.24
CA VAL A 49 2.17 -0.58 -2.86
C VAL A 49 1.01 -1.06 -2.01
N ARG A 50 1.35 -1.77 -0.94
CA ARG A 50 0.42 -2.28 0.05
C ARG A 50 0.90 -1.90 1.45
N MET A 51 -0.02 -1.35 2.23
CA MET A 51 0.10 -1.29 3.68
C MET A 51 -1.17 -1.91 4.27
N GLN A 52 -1.02 -2.89 5.15
CA GLN A 52 -2.15 -3.52 5.81
C GLN A 52 -2.77 -2.57 6.83
N LEU A 53 -3.96 -2.05 6.50
CA LEU A 53 -4.71 -1.10 7.34
C LEU A 53 -5.81 -1.77 8.16
N HIS A 54 -5.94 -3.10 8.07
CA HIS A 54 -6.95 -3.84 8.81
C HIS A 54 -6.65 -3.89 10.31
N TRP A 55 -7.71 -3.63 11.09
CA TRP A 55 -7.65 -3.56 12.55
C TRP A 55 -8.68 -4.45 13.23
N HIS A 56 -8.30 -5.07 14.33
CA HIS A 56 -9.17 -5.90 15.16
C HIS A 56 -8.81 -5.72 16.65
N GLU A 57 -9.73 -6.06 17.56
CA GLU A 57 -9.47 -6.02 19.00
C GLU A 57 -8.39 -7.04 19.40
N THR A 58 -8.45 -8.24 18.81
CA THR A 58 -7.42 -9.28 18.94
C THR A 58 -6.12 -8.87 18.23
N PRO A 59 -5.00 -8.66 18.96
CA PRO A 59 -3.76 -8.17 18.35
C PRO A 59 -3.17 -9.07 17.27
N ALA A 60 -3.42 -10.38 17.32
CA ALA A 60 -2.94 -11.32 16.32
C ALA A 60 -3.60 -11.15 14.94
N PHE A 61 -4.72 -10.43 14.86
CA PHE A 61 -5.51 -10.26 13.63
C PHE A 61 -5.36 -8.86 13.05
N ARG A 62 -4.45 -8.03 13.55
CA ARG A 62 -4.28 -6.65 13.09
C ARG A 62 -2.84 -6.34 12.72
N PHE A 63 -2.69 -5.47 11.73
CA PHE A 63 -1.43 -4.79 11.44
C PHE A 63 -1.54 -3.29 11.76
N ALA A 64 -2.73 -2.72 11.62
CA ALA A 64 -2.98 -1.34 11.97
C ALA A 64 -2.94 -1.11 13.49
N ALA A 65 -2.50 0.08 13.89
CA ALA A 65 -2.48 0.48 15.30
C ALA A 65 -3.87 0.83 15.83
N SER A 66 -4.76 1.35 14.97
CA SER A 66 -6.14 1.76 15.27
C SER A 66 -7.06 1.43 14.09
N ALA A 67 -8.36 1.28 14.34
CA ALA A 67 -9.38 1.15 13.30
C ALA A 67 -9.39 2.37 12.37
N ASP A 68 -9.16 3.56 12.94
CA ASP A 68 -9.21 4.85 12.25
C ASP A 68 -7.94 5.15 11.43
N GLN A 69 -6.95 4.26 11.40
CA GLN A 69 -5.68 4.53 10.71
C GLN A 69 -5.88 4.78 9.20
N VAL A 70 -6.91 4.18 8.60
CA VAL A 70 -7.26 4.40 7.18
C VAL A 70 -7.71 5.84 6.88
N ILE A 71 -8.30 6.53 7.87
CA ILE A 71 -8.74 7.94 7.75
C ILE A 71 -7.77 8.92 8.39
N ASP A 72 -6.63 8.44 8.89
CA ASP A 72 -5.57 9.30 9.41
C ASP A 72 -5.14 10.31 8.32
N PRO A 73 -5.07 11.62 8.63
CA PRO A 73 -4.74 12.63 7.65
C PRO A 73 -3.39 12.41 6.94
N LYS A 74 -2.39 11.83 7.62
CA LYS A 74 -1.10 11.49 6.99
C LYS A 74 -1.26 10.33 6.04
N VAL A 75 -1.99 9.28 6.43
CA VAL A 75 -2.26 8.12 5.56
C VAL A 75 -2.99 8.57 4.29
N ARG A 76 -4.04 9.38 4.43
CA ARG A 76 -4.79 9.93 3.29
C ARG A 76 -3.89 10.78 2.38
N ALA A 77 -3.09 11.67 2.96
CA ALA A 77 -2.16 12.51 2.19
C ALA A 77 -1.08 11.69 1.48
N ASN A 78 -0.58 10.62 2.09
CA ASN A 78 0.44 9.75 1.51
C ASN A 78 -0.13 8.87 0.39
N VAL A 79 -1.31 8.29 0.57
CA VAL A 79 -2.00 7.51 -0.47
C VAL A 79 -2.32 8.40 -1.69
N ALA A 80 -2.71 9.66 -1.46
CA ALA A 80 -2.97 10.62 -2.53
C ALA A 80 -1.76 10.91 -3.43
N ARG A 81 -0.54 10.71 -2.94
CA ARG A 81 0.70 10.92 -3.70
C ARG A 81 0.95 9.81 -4.71
N LEU A 82 0.34 8.63 -4.56
CA LEU A 82 0.59 7.48 -5.44
C LEU A 82 0.22 7.74 -6.91
N LYS A 83 -0.75 8.61 -7.17
CA LYS A 83 -1.11 9.04 -8.52
C LYS A 83 0.04 9.70 -9.28
N ASP A 84 0.93 10.39 -8.57
CA ASP A 84 2.09 11.06 -9.18
C ASP A 84 3.16 10.04 -9.66
N TYR A 85 3.03 8.78 -9.24
CA TYR A 85 3.94 7.69 -9.55
C TYR A 85 3.32 6.58 -10.41
N ASP A 86 2.05 6.71 -10.81
CA ASP A 86 1.28 5.67 -11.50
C ASP A 86 1.29 4.33 -10.75
N LEU A 87 1.23 4.39 -9.41
CA LEU A 87 1.20 3.21 -8.53
C LEU A 87 -0.20 2.96 -8.00
N SER A 88 -0.60 1.69 -7.97
CA SER A 88 -1.83 1.27 -7.30
C SER A 88 -1.67 1.21 -5.78
N PHE A 89 -2.80 1.24 -5.06
CA PHE A 89 -2.87 0.92 -3.64
C PHE A 89 -3.69 -0.34 -3.39
N ASP A 90 -3.05 -1.36 -2.83
CA ASP A 90 -3.73 -2.59 -2.39
C ASP A 90 -4.40 -2.32 -1.03
N LEU A 91 -5.71 -2.12 -1.05
CA LEU A 91 -6.51 -1.81 0.12
C LEU A 91 -6.91 -3.09 0.85
N GLN A 92 -6.28 -3.32 2.00
CA GLN A 92 -6.61 -4.42 2.91
C GLN A 92 -7.21 -3.92 4.21
N LEU A 93 -8.51 -4.14 4.36
CA LEU A 93 -9.35 -3.71 5.47
C LEU A 93 -10.21 -4.88 5.94
N PHE A 94 -10.75 -4.81 7.16
CA PHE A 94 -11.87 -5.66 7.56
C PHE A 94 -13.22 -5.00 7.22
N PRO A 95 -14.33 -5.77 7.15
CA PRO A 95 -15.64 -5.25 6.77
C PRO A 95 -16.10 -4.01 7.55
N ALA A 96 -15.78 -3.93 8.85
CA ALA A 96 -16.14 -2.79 9.70
C ALA A 96 -15.45 -1.48 9.32
N GLN A 97 -14.35 -1.53 8.55
CA GLN A 97 -13.59 -0.37 8.09
C GLN A 97 -13.92 0.04 6.64
N MET A 98 -14.89 -0.60 5.99
CA MET A 98 -15.17 -0.36 4.57
C MET A 98 -15.75 1.02 4.29
N GLU A 99 -16.55 1.59 5.21
CA GLU A 99 -17.06 2.97 5.08
C GLU A 99 -15.91 4.00 5.11
N ASP A 100 -14.92 3.77 5.96
CA ASP A 100 -13.72 4.59 6.02
C ASP A 100 -12.83 4.41 4.76
N GLY A 101 -12.70 3.17 4.29
CA GLY A 101 -12.04 2.86 3.02
C GLY A 101 -12.68 3.55 1.82
N LEU A 102 -14.02 3.63 1.79
CA LEU A 102 -14.77 4.37 0.76
C LEU A 102 -14.41 5.86 0.75
N THR A 103 -14.21 6.47 1.92
CA THR A 103 -13.76 7.87 2.01
C THR A 103 -12.39 8.05 1.35
N LEU A 104 -11.43 7.18 1.67
CA LEU A 104 -10.09 7.23 1.09
C LEU A 104 -10.12 7.06 -0.44
N VAL A 105 -10.90 6.10 -0.95
CA VAL A 105 -11.06 5.85 -2.39
C VAL A 105 -11.73 7.04 -3.08
N GLY A 106 -12.81 7.57 -2.50
CA GLY A 106 -13.57 8.68 -3.08
C GLY A 106 -12.78 9.98 -3.20
N GLU A 107 -11.78 10.19 -2.33
CA GLU A 107 -10.90 11.36 -2.36
C GLU A 107 -9.75 11.24 -3.37
N ASN A 108 -9.49 10.03 -3.89
CA ASN A 108 -8.34 9.74 -4.74
C ASN A 108 -8.75 9.02 -6.04
N PRO A 109 -9.64 9.62 -6.87
CA PRO A 109 -10.15 8.97 -8.07
C PRO A 109 -9.08 8.70 -9.13
N GLU A 110 -7.92 9.36 -9.08
CA GLU A 110 -6.81 9.11 -9.99
C GLU A 110 -5.93 7.92 -9.57
N THR A 111 -6.09 7.39 -8.36
CA THR A 111 -5.34 6.23 -7.86
C THR A 111 -6.13 4.95 -8.09
N ASN A 112 -5.49 3.94 -8.67
CA ASN A 112 -6.09 2.61 -8.77
C ASN A 112 -6.07 1.92 -7.41
N PHE A 113 -7.24 1.61 -6.87
CA PHE A 113 -7.38 0.82 -5.64
C PHE A 113 -7.73 -0.63 -5.95
N ILE A 114 -7.02 -1.57 -5.33
CA ILE A 114 -7.31 -3.00 -5.42
C ILE A 114 -7.84 -3.44 -4.06
N LEU A 115 -9.12 -3.83 -4.01
CA LEU A 115 -9.69 -4.41 -2.79
C LEU A 115 -9.16 -5.83 -2.60
N THR A 116 -8.32 -6.03 -1.59
CA THR A 116 -7.77 -7.35 -1.29
C THR A 116 -8.83 -8.25 -0.68
N HIS A 117 -8.79 -9.55 -0.98
CA HIS A 117 -9.69 -10.57 -0.43
C HIS A 117 -11.20 -10.30 -0.58
N ALA A 118 -11.59 -9.45 -1.54
CA ALA A 118 -12.97 -9.01 -1.80
C ALA A 118 -13.60 -8.14 -0.69
N GLY A 119 -12.78 -7.62 0.23
CA GLY A 119 -13.21 -6.82 1.37
C GLY A 119 -13.59 -7.68 2.56
#